data_AF-A0A553ZSM1-F1
#
_entry.id   AF-A0A553ZSM1-F1
#
_cell.length_a   1.000
_cell.length_b   1.000
_cell.length_c   1.000
_cell.angle_alpha   90.00
_cell.angle_beta   90.00
_cell.angle_gamma   90.00
#
_symmetry.space_group_name_H-M   'P 1'
#
loop_
_entity.id
_entity.type
_entity.pdbx_description
1 polymer ?
#
loop_
_entity_poly.entity_id
_entity_poly.type
_entity_poly.pdbx_seq_one_letter_code
_entity_poly.pdbx_strand_id
1 'polypeptide(L)'
;QKDWETRENAFAAFTMGPLTDFWRQRDEAEFTGVDDIPVRFVRFRAQHHDRVVVICPGRIESYVKYAELAYDLFHLGFDVLI
;
A
#
# COMPACT_ATOMS: atom_id res chain seq x y z
N GLN A 1 5.52 -21.04 10.97
CA GLN A 1 5.93 -19.77 11.61
C GLN A 1 5.47 -18.67 10.68
N LYS A 2 4.74 -17.65 11.14
CA LYS A 2 4.26 -16.61 10.22
C LYS A 2 5.44 -15.68 9.93
N ASP A 3 5.78 -15.46 8.66
CA ASP A 3 6.99 -14.71 8.25
C ASP A 3 7.10 -13.31 8.86
N TRP A 4 5.97 -12.67 9.19
CA TRP A 4 5.94 -11.33 9.81
C TRP A 4 6.55 -11.30 11.23
N GLU A 5 6.52 -12.41 11.99
CA GLU A 5 7.05 -12.46 13.37
C GLU A 5 8.59 -12.32 13.40
N THR A 6 9.26 -12.69 12.31
CA THR A 6 10.73 -12.65 12.20
C THR A 6 11.23 -11.56 11.25
N ARG A 7 10.33 -10.90 10.51
CA ARG A 7 10.66 -9.89 9.50
C ARG A 7 11.44 -8.70 10.06
N GLU A 8 11.13 -8.28 11.29
CA GLU A 8 11.76 -7.13 11.93
C GLU A 8 13.29 -7.29 12.05
N ASN A 9 13.77 -8.50 12.33
CA ASN A 9 15.21 -8.78 12.40
C ASN A 9 15.93 -8.60 11.06
N ALA A 10 15.20 -8.66 9.95
CA ALA A 10 15.69 -8.49 8.59
C ALA A 10 15.06 -7.26 7.90
N PHE A 11 14.57 -6.27 8.67
CA PHE A 11 13.79 -5.15 8.14
C PHE A 11 14.52 -4.36 7.04
N ALA A 12 15.84 -4.12 7.19
CA ALA A 12 16.63 -3.43 6.18
C ALA A 12 16.67 -4.19 4.84
N ALA A 13 16.79 -5.53 4.88
CA ALA A 13 16.77 -6.34 3.67
C ALA A 13 15.37 -6.40 3.05
N PHE A 14 14.32 -6.48 3.88
CA PHE A 14 12.93 -6.45 3.43
C PHE A 14 12.57 -5.12 2.74
N THR A 15 12.90 -3.99 3.35
CA THR A 15 12.61 -2.65 2.83
C THR A 15 13.32 -2.39 1.51
N MET A 16 14.59 -2.79 1.40
CA MET A 16 15.41 -2.58 0.19
C MET A 16 15.11 -3.57 -0.94
N GLY A 17 14.48 -4.71 -0.67
CA GLY A 17 14.14 -5.72 -1.66
C GLY A 17 12.62 -5.83 -1.85
N PRO A 18 11.96 -6.85 -1.24
CA PRO A 18 10.55 -7.16 -1.49
C PRO A 18 9.60 -5.96 -1.40
N LEU A 19 9.75 -5.11 -0.38
CA LEU A 19 8.87 -3.95 -0.21
C LEU A 19 9.08 -2.90 -1.30
N THR A 20 10.35 -2.62 -1.65
CA THR A 20 10.68 -1.67 -2.72
C THR A 20 10.16 -2.17 -4.06
N ASP A 21 10.31 -3.45 -4.37
CA ASP A 21 9.85 -4.05 -5.62
C ASP A 21 8.32 -4.04 -5.72
N PHE A 22 7.63 -4.37 -4.63
CA PHE A 22 6.18 -4.22 -4.52
C PHE A 22 5.74 -2.76 -4.74
N TRP A 23 6.37 -1.82 -4.05
CA TRP A 23 5.99 -0.41 -4.12
C TRP A 23 6.19 0.21 -5.51
N ARG A 24 7.13 -0.31 -6.30
CA ARG A 24 7.32 0.08 -7.71
C ARG A 24 6.15 -0.30 -8.61
N GLN A 25 5.33 -1.28 -8.21
CA GLN A 25 4.18 -1.77 -8.98
C GLN A 25 2.89 -1.00 -8.69
N ARG A 26 2.94 0.02 -7.82
CA ARG A 26 1.76 0.84 -7.49
C ARG A 26 1.19 1.50 -8.76
N ASP A 27 -0.14 1.51 -8.84
CA ASP A 27 -0.86 2.24 -9.88
C ASP A 27 -1.28 3.59 -9.29
N GLU A 28 -0.78 4.68 -9.88
CA GLU A 28 -1.07 6.06 -9.46
C GLU A 28 -2.28 6.61 -10.22
N ALA A 29 -3.22 7.19 -9.50
CA ALA A 29 -4.43 7.75 -10.09
C ALA A 29 -4.89 8.99 -9.30
N GLU A 30 -5.87 9.69 -9.87
CA GLU A 30 -6.51 10.84 -9.23
C GLU A 30 -8.02 10.82 -9.48
N PHE A 31 -8.75 11.49 -8.60
CA PHE A 31 -10.16 11.81 -8.77
C PHE A 31 -10.42 13.25 -8.38
N THR A 32 -11.49 13.83 -8.92
CA THR A 32 -11.90 15.20 -8.58
C THR A 32 -12.59 15.22 -7.22
N GLY A 33 -11.98 15.93 -6.27
CA GLY A 33 -12.53 16.17 -4.95
C GLY A 33 -13.52 17.35 -4.90
N VAL A 34 -13.82 17.80 -3.69
CA VAL A 34 -14.62 19.01 -3.47
C VAL A 34 -13.88 20.23 -4.03
N ASP A 35 -14.63 21.19 -4.57
CA ASP A 35 -14.11 22.42 -5.20
C ASP A 35 -13.14 22.17 -6.37
N ASP A 36 -13.36 21.09 -7.11
CA ASP A 36 -12.56 20.67 -8.27
C ASP A 36 -11.07 20.42 -7.95
N ILE A 37 -10.76 20.15 -6.67
CA ILE A 37 -9.38 19.88 -6.24
C ILE A 37 -9.01 18.43 -6.56
N PRO A 38 -7.95 18.17 -7.34
CA PRO A 38 -7.53 16.80 -7.64
C PRO A 38 -6.97 16.11 -6.39
N VAL A 39 -7.53 14.94 -6.08
CA VAL A 39 -7.07 14.08 -4.99
C VAL A 39 -6.33 12.89 -5.59
N ARG A 40 -5.02 12.79 -5.29
CA ARG A 40 -4.15 11.71 -5.76
C ARG A 40 -4.16 10.55 -4.78
N PHE A 41 -4.16 9.34 -5.32
CA PHE A 41 -4.10 8.11 -4.54
C PHE A 41 -3.26 7.06 -5.28
N VAL A 42 -2.87 6.02 -4.55
CA VAL A 42 -2.23 4.83 -5.12
C VAL A 42 -3.10 3.61 -4.91
N ARG A 43 -3.00 2.64 -5.81
CA ARG A 43 -3.71 1.37 -5.66
C ARG A 43 -2.84 0.16 -6.00
N PHE A 44 -3.09 -0.93 -5.29
CA PHE A 44 -2.55 -2.26 -5.56
C PHE A 44 -3.73 -3.20 -5.81
N ARG A 45 -3.68 -3.94 -6.93
CA ARG A 45 -4.79 -4.81 -7.34
C ARG A 45 -4.31 -6.14 -7.89
N ALA A 46 -5.04 -7.21 -7.61
CA ALA A 46 -4.83 -8.51 -8.24
C ALA A 46 -6.15 -9.12 -8.72
N GLN A 47 -6.12 -9.86 -9.83
CA GLN A 47 -7.34 -10.44 -10.42
C GLN A 47 -8.09 -11.41 -9.47
N HIS A 48 -7.39 -11.99 -8.49
CA HIS A 48 -7.94 -12.97 -7.56
C HIS A 48 -8.41 -12.37 -6.23
N HIS A 49 -8.23 -11.06 -6.01
CA HIS A 49 -8.74 -10.39 -4.83
C HIS A 49 -10.23 -10.05 -5.02
N ASP A 50 -11.01 -10.23 -3.96
CA ASP A 50 -12.47 -10.02 -3.96
C ASP A 50 -12.92 -8.94 -2.96
N ARG A 51 -11.98 -8.37 -2.20
CA ARG A 51 -12.22 -7.38 -1.15
C ARG A 51 -11.22 -6.25 -1.26
N VAL A 52 -11.64 -5.07 -0.82
CA VAL A 52 -10.85 -3.84 -0.88
C VAL A 52 -10.71 -3.20 0.50
N VAL A 53 -9.53 -2.68 0.80
CA VAL A 53 -9.25 -1.84 1.95
C VAL A 53 -8.86 -0.44 1.45
N VAL A 54 -9.55 0.57 1.98
CA VAL A 54 -9.22 1.99 1.72
C VAL A 54 -8.57 2.55 2.98
N ILE A 55 -7.35 3.03 2.84
CA ILE A 55 -6.60 3.72 3.89
C ILE A 55 -6.75 5.21 3.65
N CYS A 56 -7.31 5.94 4.61
CA CYS A 56 -7.38 7.39 4.55
C CYS A 56 -6.21 7.99 5.37
N PRO A 57 -5.20 8.61 4.72
CA PRO A 57 -4.07 9.18 5.44
C PRO A 57 -4.49 10.26 6.44
N GLY A 58 -3.75 10.36 7.55
CA GLY A 58 -3.91 11.44 8.51
C GLY A 58 -3.44 12.79 7.96
N ARG A 59 -3.68 13.86 8.74
CA ARG A 59 -3.19 15.21 8.40
C ARG A 59 -1.67 15.20 8.26
N ILE A 60 -1.17 15.72 7.13
CA ILE A 60 0.27 15.83 6.79
C ILE A 60 0.93 14.46 6.49
N GLU A 61 0.15 13.38 6.36
CA GLU A 61 0.70 12.06 6.02
C GLU A 61 0.65 11.80 4.51
N SER A 62 1.74 11.24 3.97
CA SER A 62 1.81 10.77 2.58
C SER A 62 1.49 9.27 2.50
N TYR A 63 0.92 8.83 1.38
CA TYR A 63 0.66 7.41 1.12
C TYR A 63 1.93 6.53 1.24
N VAL A 64 3.13 7.08 1.05
CA VAL A 64 4.42 6.35 1.16
C VAL A 64 4.60 5.76 2.56
N LYS A 65 4.05 6.41 3.59
CA LYS A 65 4.07 5.94 4.98
C LYS A 65 3.45 4.56 5.13
N TYR A 66 2.49 4.21 4.28
CA TYR A 66 1.68 3.00 4.39
C TYR A 66 2.18 1.85 3.50
N ALA A 67 3.36 1.96 2.90
CA ALA A 67 3.89 0.96 1.97
C ALA A 67 3.93 -0.46 2.57
N GLU A 68 4.42 -0.60 3.80
CA GLU A 68 4.49 -1.90 4.47
C GLU A 68 3.09 -2.45 4.82
N LEU A 69 2.18 -1.61 5.31
CA LEU A 69 0.81 -2.02 5.60
C LEU A 69 0.09 -2.46 4.32
N ALA A 70 0.29 -1.75 3.21
CA ALA A 70 -0.26 -2.12 1.92
C ALA A 70 0.31 -3.45 1.42
N TYR A 71 1.61 -3.68 1.61
CA TYR A 71 2.24 -4.97 1.30
C TYR A 71 1.55 -6.10 2.06
N ASP A 72 1.36 -5.95 3.37
CA ASP A 72 0.76 -6.99 4.20
C ASP A 72 -0.71 -7.26 3.83
N LEU A 73 -1.52 -6.21 3.69
CA LEU A 73 -2.92 -6.35 3.29
C LEU A 73 -3.05 -6.95 1.89
N PHE A 74 -2.18 -6.58 0.96
CA PHE A 74 -2.18 -7.15 -0.38
C PHE A 74 -1.92 -8.65 -0.36
N HIS A 75 -0.92 -9.11 0.40
CA HIS A 75 -0.64 -10.54 0.55
C HIS A 75 -1.69 -11.31 1.38
N LEU A 76 -2.58 -10.60 2.09
CA LEU A 76 -3.74 -11.17 2.76
C LEU A 76 -4.98 -11.30 1.84
N GLY A 77 -4.86 -10.93 0.55
CA GLY A 77 -5.92 -11.09 -0.44
C GLY A 77 -6.81 -9.86 -0.62
N PHE A 78 -6.33 -8.67 -0.26
CA PHE A 78 -7.06 -7.41 -0.42
C PHE A 78 -6.47 -6.56 -1.55
N ASP A 79 -7.33 -5.95 -2.35
CA ASP A 79 -6.95 -4.73 -3.06
C ASP A 79 -6.77 -3.60 -2.04
N VAL A 80 -5.76 -2.76 -2.22
CA VAL A 80 -5.44 -1.68 -1.27
C VAL A 80 -5.40 -0.36 -1.99
N LEU A 81 -6.13 0.63 -1.48
CA LEU A 81 -6.09 2.02 -1.93
C LEU A 81 -5.62 2.92 -0.77
N ILE A 82 -4.77 3.90 -1.07
CA ILE A 82 -4.21 4.86 -0.11
C ILE A 82 -4.26 6.27 -0.69
#